data_AF-A0A968WRL5-F1
#
_entry.id   AF-A0A968WRL5-F1
#
_cell.length_a   1.000
_cell.length_b   1.000
_cell.length_c   1.000
_cell.angle_alpha   90.00
_cell.angle_beta   90.00
_cell.angle_gamma   90.00
#
_symmetry.space_group_name_H-M   'P 1'
#
loop_
_entity.id
_entity.type
_entity.pdbx_description
1 polymer ?
#
loop_
_entity_poly.entity_id
_entity_poly.type
_entity_poly.pdbx_seq_one_letter_code
_entity_poly.pdbx_strand_id
1 'polypeptide(L)'
;MPAEFRALCGDVVLRIEDFPADDVVKDLKAESPFDLLGLFQGIGLAHDQAVPETGRLPNTVFLYRRPILDYWAENEETLGAIVTHVLVHEIGHHFGLSDADMEEIEKRIG
;
A
#
# COMPACT_ATOMS: atom_id res chain seq x y z
N MET A 1 -0.73 -8.53 -10.21
CA MET A 1 -1.21 -7.15 -10.40
C MET A 1 -1.75 -6.97 -11.81
N PRO A 2 -2.97 -6.45 -11.96
CA PRO A 2 -3.58 -6.14 -13.26
C PRO A 2 -2.83 -5.03 -13.98
N ALA A 3 -2.95 -5.01 -15.31
CA ALA A 3 -2.30 -4.02 -16.17
C ALA A 3 -2.73 -2.58 -15.84
N GLU A 4 -4.02 -2.36 -15.54
CA GLU A 4 -4.56 -1.04 -15.19
C GLU A 4 -3.94 -0.49 -13.90
N PHE A 5 -3.80 -1.34 -12.88
CA PHE A 5 -3.16 -0.97 -11.61
C PHE A 5 -1.66 -0.76 -11.78
N ARG A 6 -1.00 -1.59 -12.60
CA ARG A 6 0.41 -1.44 -12.92
C ARG A 6 0.72 -0.13 -13.65
N ALA A 7 -0.21 0.36 -14.47
CA ALA A 7 -0.08 1.66 -15.15
C ALA A 7 -0.23 2.84 -14.18
N LEU A 8 -1.13 2.74 -13.19
CA LEU A 8 -1.27 3.74 -12.11
C LEU A 8 -0.03 3.80 -11.20
N CYS A 9 0.62 2.66 -10.99
CA CYS A 9 1.79 2.56 -10.13
C CYS A 9 3.04 3.26 -10.67
N GLY A 10 3.19 3.49 -11.98
CA GLY A 10 4.42 4.08 -12.54
C GLY A 10 5.71 3.42 -11.99
N ASP A 11 6.64 4.23 -11.46
CA ASP A 11 7.87 3.79 -10.78
C ASP A 11 7.67 3.55 -9.26
N VAL A 12 6.59 2.87 -8.86
CA VAL A 12 6.41 2.46 -7.45
C VAL A 12 7.34 1.29 -7.13
N VAL A 13 8.14 1.46 -6.09
CA VAL A 13 8.96 0.41 -5.49
C VAL A 13 8.12 -0.39 -4.51
N LEU A 14 8.05 -1.71 -4.70
CA LEU A 14 7.48 -2.61 -3.71
C LEU A 14 8.58 -3.07 -2.75
N ARG A 15 8.34 -2.89 -1.45
CA ARG A 15 9.26 -3.29 -0.39
C ARG A 15 8.56 -4.19 0.60
N ILE A 16 9.16 -5.35 0.88
CA ILE A 16 8.63 -6.30 1.85
C ILE A 16 9.51 -6.22 3.08
N GLU A 17 8.92 -5.89 4.21
CA GLU A 17 9.57 -5.86 5.52
C GLU A 17 8.83 -6.78 6.48
N ASP A 18 9.47 -7.21 7.57
CA ASP A 18 8.78 -8.07 8.54
C ASP A 18 7.72 -7.30 9.34
N PHE A 19 8.04 -6.08 9.77
CA PHE A 19 7.18 -5.20 10.55
C PHE A 19 7.40 -3.73 10.16
N PRO A 20 6.42 -2.85 10.42
CA PRO A 20 6.66 -1.41 10.42
C PRO A 20 7.70 -1.04 11.47
N ALA A 21 8.44 0.04 11.22
CA ALA A 21 9.34 0.61 12.21
C ALA A 21 8.54 1.28 13.35
N ASP A 22 9.14 1.36 14.55
CA ASP A 22 8.46 1.88 15.75
C ASP A 22 7.96 3.32 15.60
N ASP A 23 8.65 4.14 14.79
CA ASP A 23 8.24 5.50 14.45
C ASP A 23 7.00 5.50 13.56
N VAL A 24 6.95 4.66 12.53
CA VAL A 24 5.76 4.46 11.67
C VAL A 24 4.53 4.09 12.51
N VAL A 25 4.67 3.14 13.43
CA VAL A 25 3.57 2.71 14.31
C VAL A 25 3.05 3.89 15.14
N LYS A 26 3.96 4.70 15.72
CA LYS A 26 3.61 5.86 16.52
C LYS A 26 2.96 6.98 15.70
N ASP A 27 3.52 7.28 14.53
CA ASP A 27 3.08 8.36 13.66
C ASP A 27 1.67 8.09 13.11
N LEU A 28 1.40 6.83 12.78
CA LEU A 28 0.09 6.37 12.33
C LEU A 28 -0.88 6.07 13.50
N LYS A 29 -0.41 6.20 14.74
CA LYS A 29 -1.19 5.92 15.97
C LYS A 29 -1.81 4.52 15.97
N ALA A 30 -1.12 3.55 15.38
CA ALA A 30 -1.49 2.14 15.47
C ALA A 30 -1.30 1.65 16.91
N GLU A 31 -2.16 0.75 17.38
CA GLU A 31 -2.05 0.16 18.72
C GLU A 31 -0.94 -0.90 18.76
N SER A 32 -0.71 -1.55 17.63
CA SER A 32 0.22 -2.65 17.43
C SER A 32 0.86 -2.59 16.04
N PRO A 33 2.12 -3.06 15.85
CA PRO A 33 2.69 -3.23 14.52
C PRO A 33 1.90 -4.22 13.64
N PHE A 34 1.04 -5.05 14.24
CA PHE A 34 0.13 -5.96 13.53
C PHE A 34 -1.07 -5.26 12.89
N ASP A 35 -1.38 -4.02 13.29
CA ASP A 35 -2.51 -3.26 12.71
C ASP A 35 -2.17 -2.69 11.33
N LEU A 36 -0.91 -2.74 10.92
CA LEU A 36 -0.42 -2.19 9.65
C LEU A 36 -0.02 -3.34 8.72
N LEU A 37 -0.85 -3.60 7.71
CA LEU A 37 -0.57 -4.60 6.68
C LEU A 37 0.30 -4.05 5.55
N GLY A 38 0.16 -2.75 5.25
CA GLY A 38 0.95 -2.05 4.27
C GLY A 38 1.11 -0.56 4.59
N LEU A 39 1.89 0.13 3.78
CA LEU A 39 2.04 1.59 3.85
C LEU A 39 2.53 2.14 2.51
N PHE A 40 1.81 3.10 1.95
CA PHE A 40 2.35 3.96 0.89
C PHE A 40 3.21 5.10 1.47
N GLN A 41 4.46 5.19 1.02
CA GLN A 41 5.37 6.29 1.30
C GLN A 41 5.82 6.97 0.01
N GLY A 42 5.46 8.24 -0.17
CA GLY A 42 5.83 9.01 -1.34
C GLY A 42 5.12 10.35 -1.40
N ILE A 43 5.41 11.11 -2.46
CA ILE A 43 4.79 12.42 -2.69
C ILE A 43 3.76 12.24 -3.81
N GLY A 44 2.49 12.51 -3.52
CA GLY A 44 1.42 12.42 -4.52
C GLY A 44 1.64 13.37 -5.68
N LEU A 45 1.18 12.99 -6.88
CA LEU A 45 1.31 13.74 -8.13
C LEU A 45 0.80 15.20 -8.03
N ALA A 46 -0.04 15.52 -7.05
CA ALA A 46 -0.52 16.88 -6.79
C ALA A 46 0.59 17.87 -6.35
N HIS A 47 1.71 17.38 -5.81
CA HIS A 47 2.86 18.19 -5.39
C HIS A 47 4.04 18.14 -6.38
N ASP A 48 3.86 17.51 -7.54
CA ASP A 48 4.91 17.23 -8.53
C ASP A 48 5.60 18.50 -9.08
N GLN A 49 4.94 19.66 -9.05
CA GLN A 49 5.49 20.89 -9.61
C GLN A 49 6.38 21.72 -8.67
N ALA A 50 6.47 21.37 -7.38
CA ALA A 50 7.10 22.23 -6.37
C ALA A 50 8.49 21.75 -5.89
N VAL A 51 8.89 20.51 -6.19
CA VAL A 51 10.14 19.91 -5.68
C VAL A 51 11.10 19.64 -6.85
N PRO A 52 12.35 20.14 -6.81
CA PRO A 52 13.34 19.81 -7.84
C PRO A 52 13.55 18.29 -7.96
N GLU A 53 13.68 17.76 -9.18
CA GLU A 53 13.88 16.32 -9.46
C GLU A 53 15.09 15.71 -8.72
N THR A 54 16.10 16.53 -8.39
CA THR A 54 17.27 16.10 -7.64
C THR A 54 16.94 15.85 -6.17
N GLY A 55 16.81 14.57 -5.79
CA GLY A 55 16.62 14.13 -4.40
C GLY A 55 15.25 13.51 -4.09
N ARG A 56 14.39 13.32 -5.10
CA ARG A 56 13.09 12.68 -4.92
C ARG A 56 13.26 11.17 -4.69
N LEU A 57 12.81 10.70 -3.53
CA LEU A 57 12.70 9.27 -3.26
C LEU A 57 11.58 8.67 -4.13
N PRO A 58 11.74 7.44 -4.63
CA PRO A 58 10.68 6.78 -5.39
C PRO A 58 9.48 6.55 -4.48
N ASN A 59 8.28 6.63 -5.05
CA ASN A 59 7.08 6.19 -4.38
C ASN A 59 7.25 4.73 -3.98
N THR A 60 7.07 4.41 -2.71
CA THR A 60 7.36 3.07 -2.18
C THR A 60 6.12 2.56 -1.48
N VAL A 61 5.70 1.34 -1.80
CA VAL A 61 4.66 0.62 -1.06
C VAL A 61 5.33 -0.47 -0.24
N PHE A 62 5.19 -0.35 1.07
CA PHE A 62 5.61 -1.35 2.03
C PHE A 62 4.51 -2.39 2.22
N LEU A 63 4.89 -3.66 2.23
CA LEU A 63 4.06 -4.77 2.67
C LEU A 63 4.72 -5.39 3.90
N TYR A 64 3.98 -5.47 5.01
CA TYR A 64 4.50 -6.00 6.27
C TYR A 64 4.14 -7.47 6.39
N ARG A 65 5.15 -8.32 6.16
CA ARG A 65 4.99 -9.77 6.05
C ARG A 65 4.38 -10.40 7.30
N ARG A 66 4.83 -10.02 8.50
CA ARG A 66 4.32 -10.63 9.75
C ARG A 66 2.86 -10.24 10.01
N PRO A 67 2.47 -8.95 9.95
CA PRO A 67 1.06 -8.56 10.03
C PRO A 67 0.18 -9.25 8.99
N ILE A 68 0.62 -9.31 7.72
CA ILE A 68 -0.13 -9.98 6.65
C ILE A 68 -0.32 -11.48 6.93
N LEU A 69 0.72 -12.17 7.40
CA LEU A 69 0.64 -13.61 7.70
C LEU A 69 -0.19 -13.90 8.94
N ASP A 70 -0.15 -13.01 9.94
CA ASP A 70 -0.97 -13.10 11.14
C ASP A 70 -2.45 -12.95 10.80
N TYR A 71 -2.80 -11.90 10.05
CA TYR A 71 -4.13 -11.70 9.50
C TYR A 71 -4.56 -12.90 8.64
N TRP A 72 -3.70 -13.37 7.74
CA TRP A 72 -4.02 -14.53 6.89
C TRP A 72 -4.29 -15.80 7.68
N ALA A 73 -3.56 -16.04 8.78
CA ALA A 73 -3.75 -17.23 9.60
C ALA A 73 -5.13 -17.28 10.30
N GLU A 74 -5.78 -16.11 10.46
CA GLU A 74 -7.08 -15.97 11.11
C GLU A 74 -8.26 -15.87 10.13
N ASN A 75 -8.00 -15.84 8.81
CA ASN A 75 -9.01 -15.60 7.78
C ASN A 75 -9.02 -16.72 6.71
N GLU A 76 -10.16 -16.89 6.02
CA GLU A 76 -10.34 -17.91 4.98
C GLU A 76 -9.89 -17.45 3.58
N GLU A 77 -9.47 -16.19 3.46
CA GLU A 77 -9.03 -15.59 2.20
C GLU A 77 -7.66 -16.14 1.75
N THR A 78 -7.43 -16.12 0.44
CA THR A 78 -6.09 -16.47 -0.08
C THR A 78 -5.10 -15.35 0.25
N LEU A 79 -3.84 -15.70 0.52
CA LEU A 79 -2.78 -14.71 0.71
C LEU A 79 -2.67 -13.72 -0.47
N GLY A 80 -2.93 -14.18 -1.70
CA GLY A 80 -2.94 -13.33 -2.88
C GLY A 80 -4.07 -12.30 -2.89
N ALA A 81 -5.25 -12.65 -2.36
CA ALA A 81 -6.37 -11.73 -2.20
C ALA A 81 -6.02 -10.63 -1.18
N ILE A 82 -5.49 -11.01 -0.01
CA ILE A 82 -5.05 -10.06 1.03
C ILE A 82 -3.99 -9.09 0.49
N VAL A 83 -2.97 -9.61 -0.19
CA VAL A 83 -1.92 -8.76 -0.79
C VAL A 83 -2.51 -7.83 -1.86
N THR A 84 -3.47 -8.31 -2.66
CA THR A 84 -4.12 -7.48 -3.68
C THR A 84 -4.93 -6.37 -3.04
N HIS A 85 -5.71 -6.69 -2.00
CA HIS A 85 -6.52 -5.73 -1.25
C HIS A 85 -5.66 -4.63 -0.64
N VAL A 86 -4.58 -4.99 0.07
CA VAL A 86 -3.64 -4.02 0.66
C VAL A 86 -3.03 -3.13 -0.41
N LEU A 87 -2.55 -3.69 -1.52
CA LEU A 87 -1.98 -2.89 -2.61
C LEU A 87 -3.00 -1.93 -3.22
N VAL A 88 -4.26 -2.39 -3.40
CA VAL A 88 -5.31 -1.54 -3.96
C VAL A 88 -5.64 -0.39 -3.03
N HIS A 89 -5.75 -0.63 -1.72
CA HIS A 89 -6.02 0.39 -0.71
C HIS A 89 -4.90 1.42 -0.60
N GLU A 90 -3.65 0.97 -0.45
CA GLU A 90 -2.49 1.86 -0.26
C GLU A 90 -2.27 2.79 -1.46
N ILE A 91 -2.37 2.24 -2.67
CA ILE A 91 -2.22 3.01 -3.90
C ILE A 91 -3.48 3.85 -4.15
N GLY A 92 -4.67 3.26 -4.02
CA GLY A 92 -5.92 3.97 -4.31
C GLY A 92 -6.09 5.22 -3.45
N HIS A 93 -5.91 5.12 -2.13
CA HIS A 93 -5.95 6.30 -1.25
C HIS A 93 -4.89 7.35 -1.62
N HIS A 94 -3.68 6.94 -1.96
CA HIS A 94 -2.62 7.87 -2.34
C HIS A 94 -2.93 8.64 -3.64
N PHE A 95 -3.62 7.99 -4.58
CA PHE A 95 -4.04 8.59 -5.85
C PHE A 95 -5.42 9.27 -5.78
N GLY A 96 -6.08 9.26 -4.62
CA GLY A 96 -7.37 9.91 -4.41
C GLY A 96 -8.57 9.13 -4.97
N LEU A 97 -8.44 7.81 -5.14
CA LEU A 97 -9.56 6.94 -5.44
C LEU A 97 -10.50 6.84 -4.23
N SER A 98 -11.80 6.77 -4.51
CA SER A 98 -12.79 6.50 -3.47
C SER A 98 -12.83 5.01 -3.12
N ASP A 99 -13.36 4.67 -1.95
CA ASP A 99 -13.55 3.27 -1.53
C ASP A 99 -14.38 2.48 -2.56
N ALA A 100 -15.38 3.13 -3.18
CA ALA A 100 -16.18 2.53 -4.23
C ALA A 100 -15.36 2.22 -5.51
N ASP A 101 -14.46 3.12 -5.90
CA ASP A 101 -13.57 2.88 -7.05
C ASP A 101 -12.63 1.70 -6.76
N MET A 102 -12.10 1.63 -5.54
CA MET A 102 -11.20 0.56 -5.10
C MET A 102 -11.91 -0.79 -5.04
N GLU A 103 -13.14 -0.85 -4.50
CA GLU A 103 -13.95 -2.07 -4.45
C GLU A 103 -14.24 -2.62 -5.86
N GLU A 104 -14.61 -1.75 -6.80
CA GLU A 104 -14.85 -2.15 -8.19
C GLU A 104 -13.56 -2.62 -8.89
N ILE A 105 -12.43 -2.03 -8.54
CA ILE A 105 -11.12 -2.50 -8.99
C ILE A 105 -10.86 -3.89 -8.41
N GLU A 106 -10.98 -4.12 -7.10
CA GLU A 106 -10.74 -5.44 -6.47
C GLU A 106 -11.58 -6.56 -7.09
N LYS A 107 -12.88 -6.32 -7.33
CA LYS A 107 -13.80 -7.30 -7.97
C LYS A 107 -13.37 -7.71 -9.39
N ARG A 108 -12.63 -6.86 -10.10
CA ARG A 108 -12.15 -7.15 -11.46
C ARG A 108 -10.85 -7.95 -11.47
N ILE A 109 -10.20 -8.10 -10.32
CA ILE A 109 -8.84 -8.64 -10.17
C ILE A 109 -8.83 -9.94 -9.39
N GLY A 110 -9.70 -10.07 -8.39
CA GLY A 110 -9.97 -11.31 -7.66
C GLY A 110 -10.77 -12.30 -8.47
#